data_AF-A0A5X9X926-F1
#
_entry.id   AF-A0A5X9X926-F1
#
_cell.length_a   1.000
_cell.length_b   1.000
_cell.length_c   1.000
_cell.angle_alpha   90.00
_cell.angle_beta   90.00
_cell.angle_gamma   90.00
#
_symmetry.space_group_name_H-M   'P 1'
#
loop_
_entity.id
_entity.type
_entity.pdbx_description
1 polymer ?
#
loop_
_entity_poly.entity_id
_entity_poly.type
_entity_poly.pdbx_seq_one_letter_code
_entity_poly.pdbx_strand_id
1 'polypeptide(L)'
;MTDDCQSGVWKQGGITWRVGATFQVWPGQSANLGRYKLCINTYRIDGKEMALTQLIPTDEPDSNGNMNWYAYNATQYASYYMGIHCFI
;
A
#
# COMPACT_ATOMS: atom_id res chain seq x y z
N MET A 1 -19.92 -9.46 21.81
CA MET A 1 -19.89 -8.12 21.21
C MET A 1 -19.37 -8.31 19.80
N THR A 2 -20.20 -8.01 18.81
CA THR A 2 -19.87 -8.11 17.38
C THR A 2 -19.30 -6.75 16.96
N ASP A 3 -18.00 -6.68 16.71
CA ASP A 3 -17.41 -5.49 16.10
C ASP A 3 -17.86 -5.43 14.64
N ASP A 4 -18.82 -4.55 14.37
CA ASP A 4 -19.26 -4.23 13.01
C ASP A 4 -18.07 -3.59 12.26
N CYS A 5 -17.62 -4.24 11.19
CA CYS A 5 -16.68 -3.63 10.25
C CYS A 5 -17.25 -2.32 9.72
N GLN A 6 -16.70 -1.19 10.16
CA GLN A 6 -17.12 0.12 9.67
C GLN A 6 -16.54 0.36 8.28
N SER A 7 -17.39 0.21 7.26
CA SER A 7 -17.12 0.76 5.93
C SER A 7 -17.63 2.20 5.86
N GLY A 8 -16.84 3.10 5.26
CA GLY A 8 -17.16 4.53 5.19
C GLY A 8 -16.34 5.27 4.14
N VAL A 9 -16.85 6.43 3.72
CA VAL A 9 -16.13 7.39 2.85
C VAL A 9 -14.99 8.00 3.66
N TRP A 10 -13.79 8.10 3.07
CA TRP A 10 -12.64 8.80 3.66
C TRP A 10 -13.09 10.17 4.17
N LYS A 11 -13.18 10.33 5.49
CA LYS A 11 -13.41 11.64 6.09
C LYS A 11 -12.13 12.43 5.93
N GLN A 12 -12.18 13.54 5.21
CA GLN A 12 -11.08 14.49 5.11
C GLN A 12 -10.78 15.02 6.51
N GLY A 13 -9.89 14.35 7.23
CA GLY A 13 -9.26 14.90 8.43
C GLY A 13 -8.29 15.99 7.98
N GLY A 14 -8.14 17.05 8.78
CA GLY A 14 -7.06 18.03 8.64
C GLY A 14 -5.67 17.45 8.92
N ILE A 15 -5.42 16.23 8.44
CA ILE A 15 -4.23 15.42 8.66
C ILE A 15 -3.29 15.70 7.49
N THR A 16 -2.22 16.43 7.78
CA THR A 16 -1.09 16.57 6.85
C THR A 16 -0.25 15.31 6.93
N TRP A 17 -0.52 14.35 6.05
CA TRP A 17 0.31 13.16 5.90
C TRP A 17 1.69 13.54 5.38
N ARG A 18 2.74 13.07 6.05
CA ARG A 18 4.13 13.23 5.56
C ARG A 18 4.57 11.94 4.91
N VAL A 19 5.26 12.03 3.78
CA VAL A 19 5.90 10.86 3.16
C VAL A 19 7.03 10.41 4.08
N GLY A 20 6.88 9.23 4.68
CA GLY A 20 7.90 8.59 5.50
C GLY A 20 8.91 7.82 4.65
N ALA A 21 8.45 7.19 3.56
CA ALA A 21 9.31 6.46 2.63
C ALA A 21 8.66 6.26 1.26
N THR A 22 9.51 5.99 0.26
CA THR A 22 9.08 5.60 -1.10
C THR A 22 9.82 4.35 -1.54
N PHE A 23 9.11 3.40 -2.15
CA PHE A 23 9.67 2.12 -2.59
C PHE A 23 9.33 1.86 -4.06
N GLN A 24 10.16 1.03 -4.70
CA GLN A 24 9.90 0.47 -6.03
C GLN A 24 9.99 -1.06 -5.94
N VAL A 25 8.95 -1.75 -6.40
CA VAL A 25 8.90 -3.21 -6.43
C VAL A 25 8.76 -3.71 -7.87
N TRP A 26 9.78 -4.42 -8.33
CA TRP A 26 9.86 -4.95 -9.69
C TRP A 26 8.97 -6.19 -9.90
N PRO A 27 8.61 -6.51 -11.15
CA PRO A 27 7.90 -7.74 -11.51
C PRO A 27 8.50 -9.00 -10.87
N GLY A 28 7.65 -9.84 -10.28
CA GLY A 28 8.03 -11.07 -9.59
C GLY A 28 8.69 -10.86 -8.22
N GLN A 29 8.88 -9.61 -7.78
CA GLN A 29 9.53 -9.29 -6.51
C GLN A 29 8.53 -9.01 -5.39
N SER A 30 9.01 -9.19 -4.17
CA SER A 30 8.30 -8.80 -2.96
C SER A 30 9.18 -7.94 -2.06
N ALA A 31 8.55 -7.13 -1.20
CA ALA A 31 9.25 -6.27 -0.26
C ALA A 31 8.44 -6.12 1.04
N ASN A 32 9.15 -6.24 2.17
CA ASN A 32 8.65 -5.77 3.46
C ASN A 32 9.00 -4.28 3.57
N LEU A 33 7.99 -3.42 3.65
CA LEU A 33 8.19 -1.98 3.59
C LEU A 33 8.54 -1.41 4.98
N GLY A 34 8.11 -2.09 6.04
CA GLY A 34 8.22 -1.63 7.42
C GLY A 34 6.91 -1.03 7.93
N ARG A 35 7.02 -0.22 8.98
CA ARG A 35 5.88 0.20 9.80
C ARG A 35 5.44 1.63 9.46
N TYR A 36 4.24 1.78 8.90
CA TYR A 36 3.67 3.07 8.45
C TYR A 36 2.16 3.12 8.69
N LYS A 37 1.59 4.32 8.73
CA LYS A 37 0.14 4.51 8.89
C LYS A 37 -0.63 4.14 7.64
N LEU A 38 -0.05 4.40 6.48
CA LEU A 38 -0.68 4.13 5.18
C LEU A 38 0.40 3.94 4.13
N CYS A 39 0.29 2.90 3.30
CA CYS A 39 1.05 2.80 2.06
C CYS A 39 0.08 2.74 0.89
N ILE A 40 0.40 3.46 -0.19
CA ILE A 40 -0.39 3.52 -1.42
C ILE A 40 0.52 3.16 -2.59
N ASN A 41 0.08 2.24 -3.44
CA ASN A 41 0.74 1.96 -4.70
C ASN A 41 0.19 2.87 -5.80
N THR A 42 1.09 3.37 -6.64
CA THR A 42 0.76 4.12 -7.85
C THR A 42 1.26 3.32 -9.05
N TYR A 43 0.37 3.02 -9.99
CA TYR A 43 0.73 2.43 -11.26
C TYR A 43 -0.16 2.99 -12.38
N ARG A 44 0.33 2.91 -13.61
CA ARG A 44 -0.44 3.23 -14.82
C ARG A 44 -0.67 1.94 -15.59
N ILE A 45 -1.93 1.58 -15.83
CA ILE A 45 -2.32 0.47 -16.72
C ILE A 45 -2.95 1.08 -17.96
N ASP A 46 -2.40 0.83 -19.14
CA ASP A 46 -2.97 1.29 -20.41
C ASP A 46 -4.07 0.33 -20.93
N GLY A 47 -5.03 0.00 -20.05
CA GLY A 47 -6.34 -0.62 -20.36
C GLY A 47 -6.37 -2.01 -20.98
N LYS A 48 -5.24 -2.60 -21.36
CA LYS A 48 -5.17 -3.90 -22.08
C LYS A 48 -4.44 -5.01 -21.32
N GLU A 49 -3.95 -4.72 -20.12
CA GLU A 49 -2.95 -5.55 -19.44
C GLU A 49 -3.41 -5.94 -18.03
N MET A 50 -3.21 -7.21 -17.68
CA MET A 50 -3.48 -7.72 -16.34
C MET A 50 -2.29 -7.38 -15.44
N ALA A 51 -2.47 -6.41 -14.52
CA ALA A 51 -1.52 -6.14 -13.46
C ALA A 51 -2.08 -6.71 -12.15
N LEU A 52 -1.31 -7.60 -11.51
CA LEU A 52 -1.61 -8.11 -10.19
C LEU A 52 -0.55 -7.55 -9.23
N THR A 53 -0.97 -6.60 -8.40
CA THR A 53 -0.14 -6.04 -7.34
C THR A 53 -0.86 -6.17 -6.01
N GLN A 54 -0.16 -6.62 -4.98
CA GLN A 54 -0.65 -6.69 -3.62
C GLN A 54 0.11 -5.68 -2.78
N LEU A 55 -0.63 -4.86 -2.04
CA LEU A 55 -0.12 -3.98 -1.00
C LEU A 55 -1.04 -4.17 0.20
N ILE A 56 -0.56 -4.87 1.21
CA ILE A 56 -1.39 -5.32 2.32
C ILE A 56 -0.73 -4.98 3.66
N PRO A 57 -1.51 -4.57 4.66
CA PRO A 57 -1.04 -4.56 6.03
C PRO A 57 -0.95 -6.00 6.56
N THR A 58 0.11 -6.31 7.30
CA THR A 58 0.37 -7.66 7.81
C THR A 58 0.03 -7.83 9.29
N ASP A 59 -0.25 -6.74 9.99
CA ASP A 59 -0.66 -6.71 11.40
C ASP A 59 -1.64 -5.56 11.66
N GLU A 60 -2.21 -5.54 12.87
CA GLU A 60 -3.11 -4.48 13.30
C GLU A 60 -2.34 -3.17 13.57
N PRO A 61 -2.99 -2.00 13.39
CA PRO A 61 -2.41 -0.72 13.75
C PRO A 61 -2.02 -0.66 15.23
N ASP A 62 -0.83 -0.11 15.52
CA ASP A 62 -0.46 0.26 16.89
C ASP A 62 -1.22 1.50 17.40
N SER A 63 -0.90 1.95 18.62
CA SER A 63 -1.51 3.14 19.23
C SER A 63 -1.31 4.42 18.43
N ASN A 64 -0.30 4.47 17.56
CA ASN A 64 -0.05 5.56 16.64
C ASN A 64 -0.63 5.28 15.24
N GLY A 65 -1.38 4.20 15.04
CA GLY A 65 -1.97 3.82 13.77
C GLY A 65 -0.98 3.24 12.76
N ASN A 66 0.27 2.94 13.15
CA ASN A 66 1.23 2.32 12.24
C ASN A 66 1.08 0.80 12.23
N MET A 67 1.21 0.21 11.05
CA MET A 67 1.19 -1.22 10.80
C MET A 67 2.32 -1.59 9.84
N ASN A 68 2.77 -2.83 9.88
CA ASN A 68 3.72 -3.41 8.94
C ASN A 68 3.06 -3.63 7.58
N TRP A 69 3.80 -3.33 6.51
CA TRP A 69 3.30 -3.46 5.14
C TRP A 69 4.13 -4.44 4.32
N TYR A 70 3.42 -5.27 3.56
CA TYR A 70 3.98 -6.17 2.56
C TYR A 70 3.52 -5.76 1.16
N ALA A 71 4.47 -5.78 0.23
CA ALA A 71 4.24 -5.51 -1.18
C ALA A 71 4.67 -6.71 -2.03
N TYR A 72 3.83 -7.08 -2.99
CA TYR A 72 4.15 -8.07 -4.02
C TYR A 72 3.69 -7.57 -5.39
N ASN A 73 4.60 -7.59 -6.38
CA ASN A 73 4.28 -7.26 -7.75
C ASN A 73 4.30 -8.54 -8.59
N ALA A 74 3.13 -9.12 -8.84
CA ALA A 74 2.95 -10.33 -9.64
C ALA A 74 2.76 -10.02 -11.14
N THR A 75 2.94 -8.77 -11.54
CA THR A 75 2.84 -8.35 -12.94
C THR A 75 3.86 -9.11 -13.78
N GLN A 76 3.47 -9.54 -14.99
CA GLN A 76 4.34 -10.33 -15.88
C GLN A 76 5.22 -9.46 -16.80
N TYR A 77 4.99 -8.15 -16.80
CA TYR A 77 5.62 -7.21 -17.72
C TYR A 77 6.85 -6.56 -17.09
N ALA A 78 8.03 -6.92 -17.60
CA ALA A 78 9.34 -6.47 -17.08
C ALA A 78 9.49 -4.94 -16.98
N SER A 79 8.78 -4.17 -17.81
CA SER A 79 8.83 -2.71 -17.82
C SER A 79 8.01 -2.04 -16.71
N TYR A 80 7.18 -2.77 -15.96
CA TYR A 80 6.26 -2.19 -14.99
C TYR A 80 6.65 -2.51 -13.55
N TYR A 81 7.24 -1.53 -12.86
CA TYR A 81 7.42 -1.58 -11.42
C TYR A 81 6.24 -0.93 -10.69
N MET A 82 6.02 -1.33 -9.45
CA MET A 82 5.07 -0.68 -8.55
C MET A 82 5.80 0.42 -7.76
N GLY A 83 5.38 1.68 -7.92
CA GLY A 83 5.81 2.76 -7.04
C GLY A 83 4.93 2.78 -5.79
N ILE A 84 5.53 2.86 -4.60
CA ILE A 84 4.80 2.86 -3.33
C ILE A 84 5.20 4.07 -2.51
N HIS A 85 4.21 4.81 -2.02
CA HIS A 85 4.39 5.92 -1.09
C HIS A 85 3.81 5.53 0.26
N CYS A 86 4.63 5.59 1.30
CA CYS A 86 4.24 5.29 2.66
C CYS A 86 4.25 6.55 3.53
N PHE A 87 3.26 6.69 4.39
CA PHE A 87 2.96 7.90 5.16
C PHE A 87 3.00 7.65 6.66
N ILE A 88 3.44 8.67 7.39
CA ILE A 88 3.46 8.74 8.86
C ILE A 88 2.61 9.90 9.39
#